data_AF-A0AAU4MW08-F1
#
_entry.id   AF-A0AAU4MW08-F1
#
_cell.length_a   1.000
_cell.length_b   1.000
_cell.length_c   1.000
_cell.angle_alpha   90.00
_cell.angle_beta   90.00
_cell.angle_gamma   90.00
#
_symmetry.space_group_name_H-M   'P 1'
#
loop_
_entity.id
_entity.type
_entity.pdbx_description
1 polymer ?
#
loop_
_entity_poly.entity_id
_entity_poly.type
_entity_poly.pdbx_seq_one_letter_code
_entity_poly.pdbx_strand_id
1 'polypeptide(L)'
;MRSSSIALRAAGVAAVLVLAPFAPEARADDAVDVTVSPADAVPGDEVEVLVKGCKTTAGAATSVAFVSAAELAWQDGQRSRLFVETRVKSSVKVGTYTIGVTCDGRKHPDVGVLKVVERRAKASPSAEPTPDAPVRAGGGGTAALAADQEHVEVRDGAGPGTGHAVTGLVLAGAAAVAVAFRGSRRRRSGAE
;
A
#
# COMPACT_ATOMS: atom_id res chain seq x y z
N MET A 1 7.37 -72.56 -18.96
CA MET A 1 7.97 -71.87 -17.80
C MET A 1 7.95 -70.38 -18.14
N ARG A 2 7.05 -69.63 -17.49
CA ARG A 2 7.38 -68.57 -16.49
C ARG A 2 8.18 -67.44 -17.15
N SER A 3 7.58 -66.27 -17.38
CA SER A 3 7.53 -65.10 -16.46
C SER A 3 8.32 -63.96 -17.12
N SER A 4 7.96 -62.67 -17.15
CA SER A 4 6.87 -61.90 -16.54
C SER A 4 6.67 -60.63 -17.38
N SER A 5 5.41 -60.24 -17.55
CA SER A 5 4.99 -58.94 -18.08
C SER A 5 5.35 -57.83 -17.09
N ILE A 6 6.34 -56.99 -17.43
CA ILE A 6 6.63 -55.76 -16.70
C ILE A 6 5.54 -54.76 -17.03
N ALA A 7 4.63 -54.58 -16.07
CA ALA A 7 3.59 -53.57 -16.07
C ALA A 7 4.24 -52.18 -15.96
N LEU A 8 4.52 -51.55 -17.09
CA LEU A 8 4.89 -50.13 -17.12
C LEU A 8 3.61 -49.31 -16.95
N ARG A 9 3.29 -48.96 -15.71
CA ARG A 9 2.28 -47.95 -15.37
C ARG A 9 2.79 -46.59 -15.85
N ALA A 10 2.46 -46.24 -17.09
CA ALA A 10 2.62 -44.88 -17.59
C ALA A 10 1.68 -43.96 -16.80
N ALA A 11 2.23 -43.27 -15.81
CA ALA A 11 1.53 -42.21 -15.08
C ALA A 11 1.22 -41.08 -16.07
N GLY A 12 -0.07 -40.79 -16.24
CA GLY A 12 -0.55 -39.69 -17.08
C GLY A 12 -0.04 -38.35 -16.57
N VAL A 13 0.70 -37.64 -17.41
CA VAL A 13 0.98 -36.21 -17.21
C VAL A 13 -0.17 -35.46 -17.89
N ALA A 14 -1.20 -35.14 -17.13
CA ALA A 14 -2.18 -34.16 -17.55
C ALA A 14 -1.51 -32.77 -17.44
N ALA A 15 -0.97 -32.29 -18.55
CA ALA A 15 -0.53 -30.91 -18.66
C ALA A 15 -1.77 -30.01 -18.69
N VAL A 16 -2.20 -29.56 -17.51
CA VAL A 16 -3.17 -28.46 -17.41
C VAL A 16 -2.45 -27.19 -17.87
N LEU A 17 -2.69 -26.80 -19.12
CA LEU A 17 -2.40 -25.45 -19.59
C LEU A 17 -3.26 -24.49 -18.78
N VAL A 18 -2.70 -23.96 -17.70
CA VAL A 18 -3.27 -22.82 -16.98
C VAL A 18 -3.24 -21.66 -17.96
N LEU A 19 -4.41 -21.29 -18.49
CA LEU A 19 -4.64 -19.97 -19.07
C LEU A 19 -4.40 -18.96 -17.95
N ALA A 20 -3.18 -18.47 -17.85
CA ALA A 20 -2.89 -17.29 -17.05
C ALA A 20 -3.69 -16.12 -17.67
N PRO A 21 -4.49 -15.38 -16.88
CA PRO A 21 -5.09 -14.16 -17.39
C PRO A 21 -3.94 -13.23 -17.76
N PHE A 22 -3.93 -12.79 -19.02
CA PHE A 22 -3.06 -11.73 -19.49
C PHE A 22 -3.43 -10.47 -18.69
N ALA A 23 -2.74 -10.22 -17.59
CA ALA A 23 -2.77 -8.91 -16.98
C ALA A 23 -2.10 -7.96 -18.00
N PRO A 24 -2.74 -6.84 -18.36
CA PRO A 24 -2.07 -5.87 -19.20
C PRO A 24 -0.86 -5.36 -18.40
N GLU A 25 0.34 -5.69 -18.88
CA GLU A 25 1.56 -5.01 -18.47
C GLU A 25 1.45 -3.57 -18.98
N ALA A 26 0.80 -2.73 -18.19
CA ALA A 26 0.88 -1.29 -18.34
C ALA A 26 2.35 -0.93 -18.15
N ARG A 27 3.03 -0.60 -19.25
CA ARG A 27 4.42 -0.11 -19.23
C ARG A 27 4.50 1.06 -18.25
N ALA A 28 5.22 0.86 -17.15
CA ALA A 28 5.22 1.73 -15.98
C ALA A 28 6.06 3.02 -16.18
N ASP A 29 6.80 3.15 -17.27
CA ASP A 29 7.72 4.28 -17.52
C ASP A 29 7.05 5.59 -18.00
N ASP A 30 5.75 5.56 -18.32
CA ASP A 30 4.96 6.77 -18.63
C ASP A 30 3.72 6.89 -17.72
N ALA A 31 3.69 6.17 -16.59
CA ALA A 31 2.61 6.27 -15.61
C ALA A 31 2.73 7.58 -14.82
N VAL A 32 1.77 8.48 -15.02
CA VAL A 32 1.61 9.71 -14.23
C VAL A 32 0.72 9.39 -13.03
N ASP A 33 1.18 9.74 -11.83
CA ASP A 33 0.48 9.51 -10.57
C ASP A 33 0.16 10.83 -9.87
N VAL A 34 -1.04 10.96 -9.31
CA VAL A 34 -1.53 12.18 -8.66
C VAL A 34 -1.98 11.86 -7.24
N THR A 35 -1.39 12.55 -6.27
CA THR A 35 -1.80 12.52 -4.86
C THR A 35 -2.43 13.85 -4.48
N VAL A 36 -3.53 13.80 -3.73
CA VAL A 36 -4.24 14.99 -3.25
C VAL A 36 -4.28 14.98 -1.72
N SER A 37 -3.95 16.12 -1.12
CA SER A 37 -3.96 16.33 0.33
C SER A 37 -4.76 17.58 0.68
N PRO A 38 -5.77 17.51 1.57
CA PRO A 38 -6.34 16.30 2.16
C PRO A 38 -7.07 15.42 1.13
N ALA A 39 -7.23 14.12 1.44
CA ALA A 39 -7.93 13.17 0.56
C ALA A 39 -9.45 13.45 0.43
N ASP A 40 -10.04 14.04 1.48
CA ASP A 40 -11.43 14.50 1.50
C ASP A 40 -11.43 16.02 1.66
N ALA A 41 -11.90 16.75 0.64
CA ALA A 41 -12.01 18.20 0.65
C ALA A 41 -13.47 18.66 0.78
N VAL A 42 -13.70 19.83 1.34
CA VAL A 42 -15.02 20.48 1.37
C VAL A 42 -15.07 21.60 0.32
N PRO A 43 -16.25 21.97 -0.22
CA PRO A 43 -16.35 23.13 -1.10
C PRO A 43 -15.74 24.39 -0.45
N GLY A 44 -14.82 25.02 -1.19
CA GLY A 44 -14.08 26.20 -0.75
C GLY A 44 -12.72 25.91 -0.09
N ASP A 45 -12.39 24.65 0.20
CA ASP A 45 -11.11 24.27 0.80
C ASP A 45 -9.94 24.46 -0.17
N GLU A 46 -8.75 24.53 0.41
CA GLU A 46 -7.47 24.51 -0.28
C GLU A 46 -6.92 23.09 -0.24
N VAL A 47 -6.46 22.60 -1.39
CA VAL A 47 -5.90 21.26 -1.53
C VAL A 47 -4.53 21.36 -2.18
N GLU A 48 -3.60 20.57 -1.67
CA GLU A 48 -2.31 20.27 -2.26
C GLU A 48 -2.49 19.17 -3.31
N VAL A 49 -1.94 19.40 -4.49
CA VAL A 49 -1.88 18.42 -5.58
C VAL A 49 -0.42 18.13 -5.88
N LEU A 50 -0.03 16.87 -5.66
CA LEU A 50 1.31 16.36 -5.94
C LEU A 50 1.25 15.42 -7.14
N VAL A 51 2.05 15.71 -8.16
CA VAL A 51 2.13 14.93 -9.40
C VAL A 51 3.51 14.32 -9.55
N LYS A 52 3.55 13.04 -9.91
CA LYS A 52 4.78 12.27 -10.19
C LYS A 52 4.72 11.69 -11.60
N GLY A 53 5.91 11.45 -12.19
CA GLY A 53 6.03 10.82 -13.50
C GLY A 53 6.12 11.78 -14.69
N CYS A 54 5.98 13.09 -14.47
CA CYS A 54 6.29 14.11 -15.49
C CYS A 54 7.82 14.30 -15.61
N LYS A 55 8.32 14.43 -16.84
CA LYS A 55 9.74 14.63 -17.14
C LYS A 55 10.12 16.11 -17.09
N THR A 56 9.17 17.00 -17.37
CA THR A 56 9.31 18.46 -17.27
C THR A 56 9.22 18.97 -15.83
N THR A 57 9.76 20.17 -15.61
CA THR A 57 9.67 20.92 -14.35
C THR A 57 8.40 21.74 -14.19
N ALA A 58 7.52 21.71 -15.19
CA ALA A 58 6.26 22.43 -15.20
C ALA A 58 5.15 21.59 -15.85
N GLY A 59 3.90 21.88 -15.49
CA GLY A 59 2.70 21.28 -16.05
C GLY A 59 1.44 21.99 -15.57
N ALA A 60 0.27 21.41 -15.86
CA ALA A 60 -1.01 21.90 -15.36
C ALA A 60 -1.92 20.75 -14.93
N ALA A 61 -2.48 20.83 -13.74
CA ALA A 61 -3.55 19.96 -13.26
C ALA A 61 -4.91 20.63 -13.50
N THR A 62 -5.89 19.84 -13.95
CA THR A 62 -7.22 20.31 -14.31
C THR A 62 -8.28 19.41 -13.71
N SER A 63 -9.32 20.01 -13.15
CA SER A 63 -10.51 19.31 -12.68
C SER A 63 -11.70 20.25 -12.73
N VAL A 64 -12.90 19.71 -12.91
CA VAL A 64 -14.14 20.50 -12.88
C VAL A 64 -14.41 21.12 -11.51
N ALA A 65 -13.81 20.55 -10.46
CA ALA A 65 -13.90 20.99 -9.08
C ALA A 65 -12.93 22.14 -8.72
N PHE A 66 -11.88 22.37 -9.51
CA PHE A 66 -10.90 23.44 -9.23
C PHE A 66 -11.39 24.79 -9.74
N VAL A 67 -11.14 25.87 -9.00
CA VAL A 67 -11.51 27.24 -9.40
C VAL A 67 -10.89 27.59 -10.77
N SER A 68 -9.66 27.16 -11.01
CA SER A 68 -8.94 27.29 -12.27
C SER A 68 -8.06 26.06 -12.52
N ALA A 69 -7.44 25.98 -13.70
CA ALA A 69 -6.30 25.07 -13.87
C ALA A 69 -5.22 25.42 -12.84
N ALA A 70 -4.63 24.40 -12.23
CA ALA A 70 -3.59 24.54 -11.23
C ALA A 70 -2.22 24.36 -11.90
N GLU A 71 -1.41 25.40 -11.89
CA GLU A 71 -0.10 25.40 -12.52
C GLU A 71 0.89 24.65 -11.63
N LEU A 72 1.39 23.53 -12.15
CA LEU A 72 2.29 22.65 -11.44
C LEU A 72 3.71 23.16 -11.62
N ALA A 73 4.40 23.37 -10.50
CA ALA A 73 5.80 23.77 -10.50
C ALA A 73 6.65 22.70 -9.81
N TRP A 74 7.88 22.56 -10.31
CA TRP A 74 8.89 21.79 -9.64
C TRP A 74 9.34 22.48 -8.36
N GLN A 75 9.50 21.71 -7.29
CA GLN A 75 10.04 22.19 -6.03
C GLN A 75 11.47 21.69 -5.88
N ASP A 76 12.40 22.62 -5.62
CA ASP A 76 13.81 22.34 -5.41
C ASP A 76 14.03 21.19 -4.41
N GLY A 77 14.89 20.24 -4.76
CA GLY A 77 15.24 19.09 -3.91
C GLY A 77 14.34 17.86 -4.03
N GLN A 78 13.20 17.92 -4.73
CA GLN A 78 12.33 16.77 -5.01
C GLN A 78 12.45 16.39 -6.49
N ARG A 79 13.28 15.41 -6.85
CA ARG A 79 13.39 14.97 -8.26
C ARG A 79 12.03 14.44 -8.74
N SER A 80 11.58 14.93 -9.90
CA SER A 80 10.41 14.41 -10.63
C SER A 80 9.07 14.51 -9.89
N ARG A 81 8.90 15.51 -9.02
CA ARG A 81 7.62 15.84 -8.39
C ARG A 81 7.25 17.27 -8.69
N LEU A 82 6.00 17.47 -9.10
CA LEU A 82 5.42 18.78 -9.27
C LEU A 82 4.34 18.98 -8.21
N PHE A 83 4.31 20.17 -7.63
CA PHE A 83 3.41 20.51 -6.53
C PHE A 83 2.67 21.81 -6.86
N VAL A 84 1.44 21.92 -6.37
CA VAL A 84 0.65 23.14 -6.37
C VAL A 84 -0.41 23.10 -5.27
N GLU A 85 -0.71 24.25 -4.68
CA GLU A 85 -1.90 24.46 -3.87
C GLU A 85 -3.00 25.06 -4.74
N THR A 86 -4.20 24.50 -4.69
CA THR A 86 -5.33 25.00 -5.47
C THR A 86 -6.61 24.98 -4.66
N ARG A 87 -7.55 25.85 -5.04
CA ARG A 87 -8.82 26.00 -4.35
C ARG A 87 -9.92 25.19 -5.04
N VAL A 88 -10.68 24.47 -4.22
CA VAL A 88 -11.91 23.80 -4.64
C VAL A 88 -13.02 24.83 -4.75
N LYS A 89 -13.79 24.81 -5.85
CA LYS A 89 -14.92 25.74 -6.06
C LYS A 89 -15.92 25.63 -4.91
N SER A 90 -16.31 26.76 -4.32
CA SER A 90 -17.32 26.78 -3.25
C SER A 90 -18.71 26.32 -3.70
N SER A 91 -19.00 26.39 -4.99
CA SER A 91 -20.27 25.94 -5.61
C SER A 91 -20.22 24.50 -6.13
N VAL A 92 -19.10 23.80 -5.96
CA VAL A 92 -18.99 22.40 -6.41
C VAL A 92 -19.90 21.51 -5.57
N LYS A 93 -20.52 20.51 -6.21
CA LYS A 93 -21.32 19.52 -5.49
C LYS A 93 -20.42 18.52 -4.78
N VAL A 94 -20.95 17.87 -3.76
CA VAL A 94 -20.33 16.69 -3.15
C VAL A 94 -20.25 15.57 -4.18
N GLY A 95 -19.12 14.87 -4.24
CA GLY A 95 -18.88 13.85 -5.24
C GLY A 95 -17.40 13.55 -5.46
N THR A 96 -17.12 12.64 -6.39
CA THR A 96 -15.76 12.32 -6.82
C THR A 96 -15.50 12.98 -8.18
N TYR A 97 -14.39 13.68 -8.30
CA TYR A 97 -13.99 14.40 -9.49
C TYR A 97 -12.65 13.88 -9.99
N THR A 98 -12.55 13.60 -11.28
CA THR A 98 -11.28 13.21 -11.87
C THR A 98 -10.37 14.41 -12.04
N ILE A 99 -9.07 14.14 -11.98
CA ILE A 99 -8.00 15.12 -12.21
C ILE A 99 -7.25 14.69 -13.45
N GLY A 100 -7.18 15.58 -14.43
CA GLY A 100 -6.31 15.44 -15.60
C GLY A 100 -5.05 16.27 -15.44
N VAL A 101 -3.91 15.76 -15.90
CA VAL A 101 -2.63 16.46 -15.90
C VAL A 101 -2.16 16.68 -17.33
N THR A 102 -1.64 17.86 -17.63
CA THR A 102 -0.90 18.13 -18.86
C THR A 102 0.55 18.41 -18.51
N CYS A 103 1.46 17.55 -18.96
CA CYS A 103 2.90 17.73 -18.82
C CYS A 103 3.63 17.06 -20.00
N ASP A 104 4.89 17.41 -20.25
CA ASP A 104 5.65 16.88 -21.40
C ASP A 104 4.97 17.06 -22.77
N GLY A 105 4.09 18.07 -22.91
CA GLY A 105 3.28 18.28 -24.12
C GLY A 105 2.16 17.26 -24.34
N ARG A 106 1.90 16.36 -23.38
CA ARG A 106 0.87 15.32 -23.44
C ARG A 106 -0.21 15.56 -22.40
N LYS A 107 -1.43 15.12 -22.71
CA LYS A 107 -2.56 15.11 -21.78
C LYS A 107 -2.70 13.72 -21.18
N HIS A 108 -2.80 13.68 -19.86
CA HIS A 108 -3.01 12.50 -19.04
C HIS A 108 -4.38 12.68 -18.35
N PRO A 109 -5.48 12.27 -18.99
CA PRO A 109 -6.79 12.34 -18.37
C PRO A 109 -6.93 11.31 -17.25
N ASP A 110 -7.74 11.63 -16.24
CA ASP A 110 -8.18 10.68 -15.21
C ASP A 110 -7.06 9.96 -14.44
N VAL A 111 -5.94 10.66 -14.21
CA VAL A 111 -4.76 10.15 -13.46
C VAL A 111 -4.83 10.38 -11.96
N GLY A 112 -5.87 11.08 -11.49
CA GLY A 112 -6.12 11.34 -10.09
C GLY A 112 -7.59 11.50 -9.79
N VAL A 113 -7.93 11.41 -8.50
CA VAL A 113 -9.28 11.65 -8.01
C VAL A 113 -9.26 12.64 -6.84
N LEU A 114 -10.17 13.61 -6.88
CA LEU A 114 -10.49 14.49 -5.77
C LEU A 114 -11.87 14.10 -5.24
N LYS A 115 -11.96 13.79 -3.96
CA LYS A 115 -13.24 13.55 -3.29
C LYS A 115 -13.67 14.81 -2.56
N VAL A 116 -14.83 15.33 -2.95
CA VAL A 116 -15.49 16.44 -2.25
C VAL A 116 -16.58 15.87 -1.35
N VAL A 117 -16.48 16.14 -0.07
CA VAL A 117 -17.42 15.69 0.97
C VAL A 117 -18.25 16.86 1.50
N GLU A 118 -19.35 16.53 2.17
CA GLU A 118 -20.12 17.54 2.90
C GLU A 118 -19.27 18.15 4.00
N ARG A 119 -19.44 19.46 4.21
CA ARG A 119 -18.95 20.12 5.42
C ARG A 119 -19.65 19.49 6.60
N ARG A 120 -18.99 18.56 7.31
CA ARG A 120 -19.48 18.17 8.63
C ARG A 120 -19.51 19.43 9.47
N ALA A 121 -20.68 19.78 10.00
CA ALA A 121 -20.77 20.80 11.04
C ALA A 121 -19.74 20.38 12.09
N LYS A 122 -18.71 21.21 12.30
CA LYS A 122 -17.68 20.95 13.31
C LYS A 122 -18.42 20.53 14.57
N ALA A 123 -18.23 19.29 15.01
CA ALA A 123 -18.26 19.06 16.44
C ALA A 123 -17.29 20.11 17.00
N SER A 124 -17.81 20.96 17.88
CA SER A 124 -17.02 22.01 18.53
C SER A 124 -15.66 21.44 18.92
N PRO A 125 -14.54 22.17 18.78
CA PRO A 125 -13.24 21.69 19.22
C PRO A 125 -13.26 21.58 20.75
N SER A 126 -13.80 20.46 21.25
CA SER A 126 -13.60 20.03 22.62
C SER A 126 -12.34 19.17 22.61
N ALA A 127 -11.34 19.66 23.32
CA ALA A 127 -10.03 19.05 23.56
C ALA A 127 -9.07 19.03 22.37
N GLU A 128 -8.38 20.16 22.17
CA GLU A 128 -6.93 20.03 21.97
C GLU A 128 -6.38 19.15 23.11
N PRO A 129 -5.65 18.05 22.84
CA PRO A 129 -4.93 17.38 23.90
C PRO A 129 -3.80 18.31 24.34
N THR A 130 -4.04 19.12 25.38
CA THR A 130 -2.90 19.73 26.07
C THR A 130 -2.06 18.58 26.62
N PRO A 131 -0.74 18.54 26.33
CA PRO A 131 0.14 17.54 26.89
C PRO A 131 0.37 17.86 28.37
N ASP A 132 -0.62 17.62 29.21
CA ASP A 132 -0.46 17.55 30.66
C ASP A 132 -0.13 16.11 31.02
N ALA A 133 1.14 15.74 30.87
CA ALA A 133 1.68 14.62 31.63
C ALA A 133 2.21 15.19 32.95
N PRO A 134 1.60 14.88 34.11
CA PRO A 134 2.20 15.19 35.39
C PRO A 134 3.52 14.41 35.48
N VAL A 135 4.66 15.12 35.45
CA VAL A 135 5.94 14.48 35.75
C VAL A 135 5.92 14.07 37.20
N ARG A 136 5.85 12.75 37.46
CA ARG A 136 6.29 12.22 38.74
C ARG A 136 7.81 12.36 38.79
N ALA A 137 8.28 13.47 39.36
CA ALA A 137 9.61 13.53 39.94
C ALA A 137 9.62 12.59 41.16
N GLY A 138 9.83 11.30 40.89
CA GLY A 138 9.98 10.25 41.90
C GLY A 138 11.19 9.41 41.52
N GLY A 139 12.33 9.73 42.12
CA GLY A 139 13.56 8.99 41.91
C GLY A 139 13.63 7.68 42.70
N GLY A 140 14.60 6.86 42.32
CA GLY A 140 15.23 5.85 43.17
C GLY A 140 15.00 4.40 42.73
N GLY A 141 16.08 3.66 42.48
CA GLY A 141 16.08 2.20 42.59
C GLY A 141 16.71 1.44 41.44
N THR A 142 18.04 1.41 41.40
CA THR A 142 18.84 0.40 40.70
C THR A 142 18.46 -1.03 41.11
N ALA A 143 18.36 -1.95 40.15
CA ALA A 143 18.73 -3.36 40.34
C ALA A 143 19.16 -3.97 38.99
N ALA A 144 20.29 -4.64 39.03
CA ALA A 144 21.07 -5.14 37.91
C ALA A 144 20.62 -6.54 37.45
N LEU A 145 20.69 -6.75 36.13
CA LEU A 145 21.19 -7.92 35.40
C LEU A 145 20.61 -9.34 35.64
N ALA A 146 20.10 -9.87 34.52
CA ALA A 146 20.35 -11.21 33.95
C ALA A 146 19.57 -12.44 34.47
N ALA A 147 18.67 -12.94 33.61
CA ALA A 147 18.51 -14.33 33.14
C ALA A 147 17.29 -14.30 32.19
N ASP A 148 17.45 -14.37 30.87
CA ASP A 148 17.52 -15.60 30.06
C ASP A 148 16.46 -16.66 30.40
N GLN A 149 15.94 -17.25 29.32
CA GLN A 149 15.04 -18.40 29.22
C GLN A 149 13.56 -18.08 28.96
N GLU A 150 13.26 -18.02 27.67
CA GLU A 150 12.22 -18.82 27.01
C GLU A 150 11.09 -19.32 27.91
N HIS A 151 9.94 -18.66 27.84
CA HIS A 151 8.68 -19.34 28.09
C HIS A 151 7.67 -18.94 27.04
N VAL A 152 7.18 -19.96 26.36
CA VAL A 152 6.07 -19.93 25.42
C VAL A 152 4.86 -19.32 26.11
N GLU A 153 4.45 -18.13 25.66
CA GLU A 153 3.09 -17.63 25.91
C GLU A 153 2.37 -17.51 24.58
N VAL A 154 1.57 -18.54 24.28
CA VAL A 154 0.32 -18.36 23.55
C VAL A 154 -0.53 -17.45 24.43
N ARG A 155 -0.71 -16.19 24.01
CA ARG A 155 -1.72 -15.32 24.59
C ARG A 155 -2.37 -14.48 23.50
N ASP A 156 -3.63 -14.82 23.23
CA ASP A 156 -4.60 -14.03 22.50
C ASP A 156 -4.65 -12.60 23.03
N GLY A 157 -4.56 -11.62 22.12
CA GLY A 157 -4.77 -10.22 22.45
C GLY A 157 -4.33 -9.25 21.35
N ALA A 158 -5.30 -8.51 20.81
CA ALA A 158 -5.19 -7.41 19.85
C ALA A 158 -4.89 -7.83 18.38
N GLY A 159 -5.98 -8.04 17.64
CA GLY A 159 -5.96 -8.46 16.24
C GLY A 159 -5.13 -7.53 15.35
N PRO A 160 -4.10 -8.04 14.67
CA PRO A 160 -3.41 -7.29 13.64
C PRO A 160 -4.34 -7.25 12.42
N GLY A 161 -4.52 -6.07 11.82
CA GLY A 161 -5.45 -5.87 10.69
C GLY A 161 -5.29 -6.93 9.60
N THR A 162 -6.37 -7.21 8.86
CA THR A 162 -6.50 -8.32 7.89
C THR A 162 -5.26 -8.63 7.04
N GLY A 163 -4.45 -7.63 6.70
CA GLY A 163 -3.17 -7.81 6.01
C GLY A 163 -2.15 -8.69 6.73
N HIS A 164 -2.00 -8.58 8.06
CA HIS A 164 -0.99 -9.32 8.83
C HIS A 164 -1.34 -10.80 9.04
N ALA A 165 -2.64 -11.13 9.08
CA ALA A 165 -3.10 -12.51 9.09
C ALA A 165 -2.71 -13.24 7.80
N VAL A 166 -2.78 -12.55 6.66
CA VAL A 166 -2.37 -13.09 5.36
C VAL A 166 -0.85 -13.32 5.32
N THR A 167 -0.05 -12.35 5.77
CA THR A 167 1.41 -12.50 5.78
C THR A 167 1.86 -13.64 6.70
N GLY A 168 1.25 -13.77 7.88
CA GLY A 168 1.54 -14.86 8.81
C GLY A 168 1.23 -16.25 8.24
N LEU A 169 0.12 -16.39 7.52
CA LEU A 169 -0.29 -17.66 6.91
C LEU A 169 0.63 -18.08 5.75
N VAL A 170 1.10 -17.13 4.94
CA VAL A 170 2.05 -17.40 3.85
C VAL A 170 3.39 -17.90 4.40
N LEU A 171 3.92 -17.24 5.43
CA LEU A 171 5.18 -17.63 6.08
C LEU A 171 5.08 -19.03 6.72
N ALA A 172 3.98 -19.33 7.41
CA ALA A 172 3.73 -20.66 7.99
C ALA A 172 3.66 -21.77 6.91
N GLY A 173 3.01 -21.48 5.77
CA GLY A 173 2.94 -22.41 4.64
C GLY A 173 4.32 -22.72 4.05
N ALA A 174 5.17 -21.71 3.85
CA ALA A 174 6.52 -21.90 3.32
C ALA A 174 7.39 -22.78 4.24
N ALA A 175 7.28 -22.60 5.56
CA ALA A 175 8.01 -23.39 6.54
C ALA A 175 7.61 -24.88 6.50
N ALA A 176 6.31 -25.17 6.39
CA ALA A 176 5.80 -26.54 6.31
C ALA A 176 6.34 -27.28 5.07
N VAL A 177 6.36 -26.62 3.92
CA VAL A 177 6.91 -27.18 2.67
C VAL A 177 8.41 -27.45 2.79
N ALA A 178 9.16 -26.52 3.37
CA ALA A 178 10.59 -26.69 3.58
C ALA A 178 10.91 -27.88 4.50
N VAL A 179 10.15 -28.06 5.59
CA VAL A 179 10.32 -29.19 6.51
C VAL A 179 9.95 -30.51 5.84
N ALA A 180 8.86 -30.56 5.08
CA ALA A 180 8.45 -31.75 4.33
C ALA A 180 9.52 -32.14 3.29
N PHE A 181 10.05 -31.16 2.56
CA PHE A 181 11.09 -31.39 1.56
C PHE A 181 12.40 -31.86 2.20
N ARG A 182 12.81 -31.24 3.32
CA ARG A 182 14.00 -31.64 4.08
C ARG A 182 13.86 -33.02 4.72
N GLY A 183 12.66 -33.37 5.19
CA GLY A 183 12.35 -34.71 5.69
C GLY A 183 12.42 -35.78 4.61
N SER A 184 11.91 -35.49 3.40
CA SER A 184 12.00 -36.40 2.25
C SER A 184 13.43 -36.62 1.77
N ARG A 185 14.27 -35.58 1.82
CA ARG A 185 15.71 -35.68 1.52
C ARG A 185 16.43 -36.56 2.53
N ARG A 186 16.18 -36.39 3.83
CA ARG A 186 16.82 -37.21 4.89
C ARG A 186 16.42 -38.68 4.79
N ARG A 187 15.16 -39.00 4.48
CA ARG A 187 14.72 -40.40 4.36
C ARG A 187 15.36 -41.15 3.19
N ARG A 188 15.84 -40.44 2.15
CA ARG A 188 16.62 -41.07 1.06
C ARG A 188 18.09 -41.30 1.39
N SER A 189 18.60 -40.75 2.49
CA SER A 189 20.00 -40.90 2.93
C SER A 189 20.20 -41.99 3.99
N GLY A 190 19.13 -42.65 4.43
CA GLY A 190 19.17 -43.70 5.45
C GLY A 190 18.72 -45.08 4.94
N ALA A 191 18.74 -45.28 3.62
CA ALA A 191 18.55 -46.58 2.98
C ALA A 191 19.86 -46.97 2.29
N GLU A 192 20.87 -47.26 3.11
CA GLU A 192 22.01 -48.11 2.75
C GLU A 192 22.36 -48.97 3.98
#